data_AF-A0A7S2ER92-F1
#
_entry.id   AF-A0A7S2ER92-F1
#
_cell.length_a   1.000
_cell.length_b   1.000
_cell.length_c   1.000
_cell.angle_alpha   90.00
_cell.angle_beta   90.00
_cell.angle_gamma   90.00
#
_symmetry.space_group_name_H-M   'P 1'
#
loop_
_entity.id
_entity.type
_entity.pdbx_description
1 polymer ?
#
loop_
_entity_poly.entity_id
_entity_poly.type
_entity_poly.pdbx_seq_one_letter_code
_entity_poly.pdbx_strand_id
1 'polypeptide(L)'
;GPPPPSFELLLTEMSESVSDKAIVQKKASDRAWTHIFESITPAQFASMIEKTDLDHYKPSVAEIVAPMVTTLTCDHVVAVIRVSSWNAVNVVKKMLPYVSDLDKNIDKIKMNLSDWDNTLLRRDFEQALKH
;
A
#
# COMPACT_ATOMS: atom_id res chain seq x y z
N GLY A 1 -27.55 13.19 -7.70
CA GLY A 1 -26.95 11.83 -7.69
C GLY A 1 -25.75 11.83 -6.76
N PRO A 2 -25.23 10.65 -6.38
CA PRO A 2 -23.96 10.58 -5.63
C PRO A 2 -22.80 11.15 -6.47
N PRO A 3 -21.73 11.67 -5.84
CA PRO A 3 -20.55 12.15 -6.53
C PRO A 3 -19.85 11.01 -7.29
N PRO A 4 -19.14 11.30 -8.40
CA PRO A 4 -18.37 10.30 -9.13
C PRO A 4 -17.21 9.76 -8.25
N PRO A 5 -16.75 8.51 -8.49
CA PRO A 5 -15.57 7.98 -7.83
C PRO A 5 -14.34 8.89 -7.99
N SER A 6 -13.64 9.15 -6.90
CA SER A 6 -12.35 9.83 -6.89
C SER A 6 -11.52 9.37 -5.69
N PHE A 7 -10.20 9.55 -5.77
CA PHE A 7 -9.32 9.21 -4.66
C PHE A 7 -9.62 10.04 -3.40
N GLU A 8 -9.94 11.32 -3.57
CA GLU A 8 -10.33 12.23 -2.49
C GLU A 8 -11.62 11.75 -1.81
N LEU A 9 -12.60 11.31 -2.59
CA LEU A 9 -13.84 10.75 -2.04
C LEU A 9 -13.56 9.49 -1.21
N LEU A 10 -12.68 8.59 -1.67
CA LEU A 10 -12.26 7.42 -0.89
C LEU A 10 -11.62 7.85 0.44
N LEU A 11 -10.69 8.80 0.42
CA LEU A 11 -10.03 9.27 1.64
C LEU A 11 -10.97 9.97 2.62
N THR A 12 -12.01 10.64 2.12
CA THR A 12 -13.07 11.22 2.96
C THR A 12 -13.91 10.11 3.59
N GLU A 13 -14.38 9.15 2.79
CA GLU A 13 -15.20 8.03 3.28
C GLU A 13 -14.46 7.15 4.30
N MET A 14 -13.14 6.95 4.13
CA MET A 14 -12.30 6.30 5.14
C MET A 14 -12.35 7.11 6.45
N SER A 15 -11.99 8.40 6.42
CA SER A 15 -11.95 9.22 7.64
C SER A 15 -13.28 9.41 8.38
N GLU A 16 -14.42 9.18 7.72
CA GLU A 16 -15.76 9.27 8.32
C GLU A 16 -16.27 7.90 8.82
N SER A 17 -15.55 6.82 8.55
CA SER A 17 -15.94 5.44 8.87
C SER A 17 -15.20 4.91 10.10
N VAL A 18 -15.88 4.07 10.88
CA VAL A 18 -15.25 3.29 11.96
C VAL A 18 -14.49 2.07 11.41
N SER A 19 -14.62 1.78 10.10
CA SER A 19 -13.97 0.65 9.44
C SER A 19 -13.45 1.02 8.06
N ASP A 20 -12.24 1.58 8.01
CA ASP A 20 -11.57 1.94 6.75
C ASP A 20 -11.35 0.74 5.84
N LYS A 21 -11.00 -0.40 6.44
CA LYS A 21 -10.77 -1.66 5.73
C LYS A 21 -12.02 -2.07 4.94
N ALA A 22 -13.21 -1.98 5.55
CA ALA A 22 -14.46 -2.36 4.89
C ALA A 22 -14.80 -1.40 3.74
N ILE A 23 -14.51 -0.10 3.89
CA ILE A 23 -14.65 0.89 2.82
C ILE A 23 -13.74 0.52 1.65
N VAL A 24 -12.44 0.37 1.90
CA VAL A 24 -11.46 0.02 0.86
C VAL A 24 -11.85 -1.28 0.17
N GLN A 25 -12.22 -2.32 0.91
CA GLN A 25 -12.63 -3.61 0.34
C GLN A 25 -13.88 -3.50 -0.53
N LYS A 26 -14.89 -2.72 -0.08
CA LYS A 26 -16.11 -2.48 -0.84
C LYS A 26 -15.81 -1.75 -2.15
N LYS A 27 -14.98 -0.70 -2.11
CA LYS A 27 -14.62 0.08 -3.31
C LYS A 27 -13.72 -0.73 -4.25
N ALA A 28 -12.77 -1.51 -3.72
CA ALA A 28 -11.92 -2.40 -4.50
C ALA A 28 -12.73 -3.43 -5.32
N SER A 29 -13.90 -3.81 -4.81
CA SER A 29 -14.82 -4.75 -5.48
C SER A 29 -15.77 -4.09 -6.48
N ASP A 30 -15.79 -2.75 -6.54
CA ASP A 30 -16.68 -1.97 -7.40
C ASP A 30 -15.94 -1.56 -8.69
N ARG A 31 -16.45 -2.00 -9.84
CA ARG A 31 -15.87 -1.68 -11.15
C ARG A 31 -15.81 -0.18 -11.44
N ALA A 32 -16.69 0.61 -10.84
CA ALA A 32 -16.65 2.06 -10.99
C ALA A 32 -15.36 2.68 -10.42
N TRP A 33 -14.71 1.99 -9.48
CA TRP A 33 -13.51 2.46 -8.77
C TRP A 33 -12.21 1.91 -9.34
N THR A 34 -12.24 0.93 -10.25
CA THR A 34 -11.06 0.25 -10.77
C THR A 34 -9.98 1.22 -11.26
N HIS A 35 -10.36 2.18 -12.10
CA HIS A 35 -9.42 3.18 -12.63
C HIS A 35 -8.75 4.05 -11.56
N ILE A 36 -9.43 4.29 -10.42
CA ILE A 36 -8.87 5.05 -9.30
C ILE A 36 -7.74 4.26 -8.65
N PHE A 37 -7.93 2.95 -8.43
CA PHE A 37 -6.92 2.09 -7.82
C PHE A 37 -5.75 1.81 -8.76
N GLU A 38 -6.01 1.59 -10.05
CA GLU A 38 -4.98 1.33 -11.06
C GLU A 38 -3.97 2.48 -11.19
N SER A 39 -4.42 3.73 -11.00
CA SER A 39 -3.59 4.93 -11.16
C SER A 39 -3.07 5.51 -9.84
N ILE A 40 -3.12 4.77 -8.74
CA ILE A 40 -2.61 5.26 -7.44
C ILE A 40 -1.12 5.60 -7.57
N THR A 41 -0.77 6.82 -7.21
CA THR A 41 0.62 7.28 -7.09
C THR A 41 1.23 6.86 -5.75
N PRO A 42 2.57 6.90 -5.59
CA PRO A 42 3.23 6.63 -4.31
C PRO A 42 2.68 7.47 -3.15
N ALA A 43 2.43 8.75 -3.39
CA ALA A 43 1.89 9.66 -2.38
C ALA A 43 0.45 9.29 -1.99
N GLN A 44 -0.40 8.97 -2.97
CA GLN A 44 -1.77 8.52 -2.73
C GLN A 44 -1.80 7.19 -1.96
N PHE A 45 -0.94 6.22 -2.33
CA PHE A 45 -0.84 4.97 -1.58
C PHE A 45 -0.47 5.23 -0.12
N ALA A 46 0.56 6.04 0.12
CA ALA A 46 0.99 6.41 1.46
C ALA A 46 -0.13 7.12 2.24
N SER A 47 -0.83 8.09 1.64
CA SER A 47 -1.96 8.77 2.29
C SER A 47 -3.09 7.81 2.65
N MET A 48 -3.40 6.82 1.82
CA MET A 48 -4.41 5.81 2.15
C MET A 48 -3.98 4.95 3.35
N ILE A 49 -2.71 4.54 3.38
CA ILE A 49 -2.17 3.78 4.52
C ILE A 49 -2.14 4.63 5.79
N GLU A 50 -1.68 5.88 5.70
CA GLU A 50 -1.64 6.82 6.82
C GLU A 50 -3.04 7.09 7.40
N LYS A 51 -4.05 7.24 6.53
CA LYS A 51 -5.45 7.45 6.91
C LYS A 51 -6.15 6.24 7.52
N THR A 52 -5.55 5.05 7.45
CA THR A 52 -6.11 3.86 8.09
C THR A 52 -5.97 4.01 9.60
N ASP A 53 -7.09 4.23 10.28
CA ASP A 53 -7.18 4.64 11.69
C ASP A 53 -6.52 3.61 12.62
N LEU A 54 -6.86 2.35 12.40
CA LEU A 54 -6.26 1.24 13.14
C LEU A 54 -4.99 0.77 12.45
N ASP A 55 -3.85 1.09 13.05
CA ASP A 55 -2.53 0.72 12.55
C ASP A 55 -2.41 -0.77 12.16
N HIS A 56 -3.03 -1.68 12.91
CA HIS A 56 -3.00 -3.12 12.62
C HIS A 56 -3.79 -3.51 11.35
N TYR A 57 -4.63 -2.63 10.82
CA TYR A 57 -5.30 -2.80 9.52
C TYR A 57 -4.48 -2.31 8.34
N LYS A 58 -3.44 -1.48 8.55
CA LYS A 58 -2.56 -0.98 7.48
C LYS A 58 -2.03 -2.10 6.57
N PRO A 59 -1.54 -3.25 7.08
CA PRO A 59 -1.11 -4.36 6.22
C PRO A 59 -2.25 -4.97 5.40
N SER A 60 -3.46 -5.07 5.95
CA SER A 60 -4.63 -5.57 5.21
C SER A 60 -5.05 -4.61 4.10
N VAL A 61 -5.03 -3.30 4.36
CA VAL A 61 -5.36 -2.28 3.35
C VAL A 61 -4.33 -2.35 2.21
N ALA A 62 -3.04 -2.43 2.53
CA ALA A 62 -1.99 -2.60 1.52
C ALA A 62 -2.17 -3.88 0.70
N GLU A 63 -2.52 -5.00 1.35
CA GLU A 63 -2.77 -6.28 0.68
C GLU A 63 -3.95 -6.23 -0.30
N ILE A 64 -4.99 -5.45 0.01
CA ILE A 64 -6.15 -5.25 -0.88
C ILE A 64 -5.76 -4.37 -2.08
N VAL A 65 -5.01 -3.31 -1.84
CA VAL A 65 -4.78 -2.24 -2.82
C VAL A 65 -3.60 -2.54 -3.74
N ALA A 66 -2.50 -3.10 -3.22
CA ALA A 66 -1.29 -3.40 -3.98
C ALA A 66 -1.52 -4.17 -5.29
N PRO A 67 -2.32 -5.26 -5.34
CA PRO A 67 -2.58 -5.98 -6.59
C PRO A 67 -3.38 -5.17 -7.62
N MET A 68 -4.05 -4.10 -7.21
CA MET A 68 -4.87 -3.28 -8.10
C MET A 68 -4.06 -2.17 -8.77
N VAL A 69 -2.91 -1.79 -8.21
CA VAL A 69 -2.07 -0.72 -8.75
C VAL A 69 -1.25 -1.29 -9.92
N THR A 70 -1.54 -0.85 -11.14
CA THR A 70 -0.93 -1.42 -12.35
C THR A 70 0.58 -1.21 -12.40
N THR A 71 1.08 -0.09 -11.87
CA THR A 71 2.50 0.27 -11.87
C THR A 71 3.01 0.45 -10.44
N LEU A 72 2.78 -0.54 -9.58
CA LEU A 72 3.34 -0.52 -8.23
C LEU A 72 4.86 -0.69 -8.30
N THR A 73 5.59 0.22 -7.65
CA THR A 73 7.06 0.31 -7.70
C THR A 73 7.67 0.43 -6.32
N CYS A 74 9.00 0.30 -6.22
CA CYS A 74 9.76 0.56 -5.00
C CYS A 74 9.47 1.94 -4.41
N ASP A 75 9.17 2.96 -5.22
CA ASP A 75 8.84 4.29 -4.75
C ASP A 75 7.51 4.31 -3.96
N HIS A 76 6.54 3.46 -4.32
CA HIS A 76 5.31 3.27 -3.53
C HIS A 76 5.64 2.70 -2.15
N VAL A 77 6.48 1.67 -2.12
CA VAL A 77 6.89 1.03 -0.86
C VAL A 77 7.66 2.01 0.03
N VAL A 78 8.57 2.80 -0.53
CA VAL A 78 9.32 3.84 0.20
C VAL A 78 8.38 4.89 0.79
N ALA A 79 7.39 5.37 0.02
CA ALA A 79 6.40 6.33 0.51
C ALA A 79 5.61 5.75 1.69
N VAL A 80 5.24 4.47 1.63
CA VAL A 80 4.50 3.78 2.69
C VAL A 80 5.34 3.53 3.94
N ILE A 81 6.63 3.20 3.82
CA ILE A 81 7.53 3.03 4.96
C ILE A 81 7.54 4.29 5.84
N ARG A 82 7.57 5.47 5.21
CA ARG A 82 7.63 6.77 5.91
C ARG A 82 6.41 7.05 6.80
N VAL A 83 5.25 6.45 6.49
CA VAL A 83 3.99 6.66 7.24
C VAL A 83 3.57 5.45 8.08
N SER A 84 4.27 4.32 7.94
CA SER A 84 3.90 3.05 8.59
C SER A 84 4.67 2.75 9.86
N SER A 85 5.69 3.54 10.22
CA SER A 85 6.49 3.45 11.45
C SER A 85 6.65 2.01 11.97
N TRP A 86 6.01 1.65 13.08
CA TRP A 86 6.12 0.33 13.73
C TRP A 86 5.56 -0.85 12.93
N ASN A 87 4.69 -0.62 11.94
CA ASN A 87 4.11 -1.65 11.07
C ASN A 87 4.76 -1.76 9.69
N ALA A 88 5.79 -0.97 9.41
CA ALA A 88 6.44 -0.93 8.10
C ALA A 88 6.79 -2.33 7.59
N VAL A 89 7.35 -3.21 8.42
CA VAL A 89 7.68 -4.60 8.06
C VAL A 89 6.47 -5.36 7.52
N ASN A 90 5.35 -5.35 8.25
CA ASN A 90 4.15 -6.09 7.85
C ASN A 90 3.52 -5.52 6.58
N VAL A 91 3.55 -4.19 6.42
CA VAL A 91 3.01 -3.54 5.23
C VAL A 91 3.88 -3.82 4.01
N VAL A 92 5.20 -3.63 4.12
CA VAL A 92 6.17 -3.89 3.05
C VAL A 92 6.05 -5.33 2.58
N LYS A 93 5.99 -6.30 3.50
CA LYS A 93 5.81 -7.72 3.19
C LYS A 93 4.58 -7.99 2.32
N LYS A 94 3.48 -7.27 2.53
CA LYS A 94 2.25 -7.40 1.73
C LYS A 94 2.35 -6.75 0.35
N MET A 95 3.19 -5.73 0.19
CA MET A 95 3.38 -5.03 -1.07
C MET A 95 4.41 -5.71 -1.98
N LEU A 96 5.47 -6.31 -1.42
CA LEU A 96 6.60 -6.86 -2.18
C LEU A 96 6.24 -7.74 -3.39
N PRO A 97 5.26 -8.66 -3.31
CA PRO A 97 4.90 -9.51 -4.45
C PRO A 97 4.36 -8.76 -5.67
N TYR A 98 3.96 -7.50 -5.52
CA TYR A 98 3.34 -6.69 -6.57
C TYR A 98 4.28 -5.60 -7.10
N VAL A 99 5.50 -5.50 -6.58
CA VAL A 99 6.46 -4.46 -6.97
C VAL A 99 7.14 -4.82 -8.29
N SER A 100 6.85 -4.02 -9.33
CA SER A 100 7.28 -4.29 -10.71
C SER A 100 8.75 -4.02 -11.02
N ASP A 101 9.43 -3.19 -10.22
CA ASP A 101 10.82 -2.76 -10.43
C ASP A 101 11.75 -3.20 -9.29
N LEU A 102 11.34 -4.22 -8.54
CA LEU A 102 12.04 -4.67 -7.33
C LEU A 102 13.49 -5.09 -7.62
N ASP A 103 13.72 -5.83 -8.70
CA ASP A 103 15.05 -6.30 -9.14
C ASP A 103 16.06 -5.16 -9.34
N LYS A 104 15.59 -4.00 -9.80
CA LYS A 104 16.42 -2.83 -10.12
C LYS A 104 16.55 -1.86 -8.95
N ASN A 105 15.53 -1.77 -8.11
CA ASN A 105 15.37 -0.67 -7.16
C ASN A 105 15.20 -1.10 -5.70
N ILE A 106 15.37 -2.38 -5.37
CA ILE A 106 15.25 -2.90 -3.99
C ILE A 106 16.09 -2.13 -2.97
N ASP A 107 17.26 -1.62 -3.37
CA ASP A 107 18.13 -0.86 -2.47
C ASP A 107 17.47 0.42 -1.98
N LYS A 108 16.56 1.04 -2.76
CA LYS A 108 15.76 2.18 -2.29
C LYS A 108 14.92 1.81 -1.07
N ILE A 109 14.29 0.63 -1.09
CA ILE A 109 13.48 0.14 0.03
C ILE A 109 14.39 -0.11 1.23
N LYS A 110 15.49 -0.86 1.03
CA LYS A 110 16.43 -1.21 2.10
C LYS A 110 17.05 0.00 2.79
N MET A 111 17.38 1.05 2.04
CA MET A 111 17.93 2.31 2.58
C MET A 111 16.92 3.11 3.43
N ASN A 112 15.61 2.86 3.28
CA ASN A 112 14.58 3.52 4.09
C ASN A 112 14.13 2.66 5.29
N LEU A 113 14.62 1.43 5.41
CA LEU A 113 14.35 0.52 6.51
C LEU A 113 15.48 0.55 7.53
N SER A 114 15.18 0.25 8.79
CA SER A 114 16.24 0.00 9.78
C SER A 114 16.98 -1.31 9.48
N ASP A 115 18.19 -1.48 10.03
CA ASP A 115 18.94 -2.74 9.92
C ASP A 115 18.15 -3.95 10.47
N TRP A 116 17.35 -3.70 11.51
CA TRP A 116 16.47 -4.70 12.09
C TRP A 116 15.33 -5.08 11.13
N ASP A 117 14.65 -4.11 10.53
CA ASP A 117 13.58 -4.37 9.57
C ASP A 117 14.11 -5.08 8.32
N ASN A 118 15.29 -4.68 7.83
CA ASN A 118 15.99 -5.35 6.75
C ASN A 118 16.31 -6.82 7.10
N THR A 119 16.65 -7.09 8.36
CA THR A 119 16.88 -8.46 8.85
C THR A 119 15.58 -9.27 8.86
N LEU A 120 14.47 -8.68 9.32
CA LEU A 120 13.16 -9.33 9.35
C LEU A 120 12.63 -9.63 7.94
N LEU A 121 12.84 -8.73 6.98
CA LEU A 121 12.33 -8.84 5.61
C LEU A 121 13.26 -9.63 4.66
N ARG A 122 14.42 -10.10 5.11
CA ARG A 122 15.43 -10.75 4.25
C ARG A 122 14.84 -11.85 3.36
N ARG A 123 14.08 -12.78 3.96
CA ARG A 123 13.47 -13.89 3.22
C ARG A 123 12.35 -13.42 2.29
N ASP A 124 11.61 -12.39 2.68
CA ASP A 124 10.54 -11.83 1.86
C ASP A 124 11.10 -11.15 0.60
N PHE A 125 12.21 -10.41 0.74
CA PHE A 125 12.96 -9.88 -0.40
C PHE A 125 13.50 -10.97 -1.32
N GLU A 126 14.13 -12.01 -0.75
CA GLU A 126 14.64 -13.14 -1.53
C GLU A 126 13.53 -13.90 -2.28
N GLN A 127 12.34 -13.99 -1.70
CA GLN A 127 11.19 -14.64 -2.34
C GLN A 127 10.61 -13.78 -3.45
N ALA A 128 10.44 -12.47 -3.22
CA ALA A 128 9.86 -11.55 -4.19
C ALA A 128 10.74 -11.38 -5.44
N LEU A 129 12.07 -11.53 -5.33
CA LEU A 129 13.01 -11.46 -6.45
C LEU A 129 13.07 -12.74 -7.33
N LYS A 130 12.42 -13.83 -6.92
CA LYS A 130 12.42 -15.10 -7.69
C LYS A 130 11.27 -15.20 -8.70
N HIS A 131 10.36 -14.23 -8.69
CA HIS A 131 9.21 -14.13 -9.58
C HIS A 131 9.46 -13.06 -10.65
#